data_AF-A0A970ST23-F1
#
_entry.id   AF-A0A970ST23-F1
#
_cell.length_a   1.000
_cell.length_b   1.000
_cell.length_c   1.000
_cell.angle_alpha   90.00
_cell.angle_beta   90.00
_cell.angle_gamma   90.00
#
_symmetry.space_group_name_H-M   'P 1'
#
loop_
_entity.id
_entity.type
_entity.pdbx_description
1 polymer ?
#
loop_
_entity_poly.entity_id
_entity_poly.type
_entity_poly.pdbx_seq_one_letter_code
_entity_poly.pdbx_strand_id
1 'polypeptide(L)'
;MKCFYNNDADGRCAGFWVALSAGLKDINGSFKTEFIETNYGKPFPLDEIKPDEQVYIVDYSIKPAEMLRLLEITKDVTWIDHHKTAIEKYVDFPQEIRGVRYDG
;
A
#
# COMPACT_ATOMS: atom_id res chain seq x y z
N MET A 1 -7.22 -8.83 -2.02
CA MET A 1 -5.91 -8.14 -1.99
C MET A 1 -6.12 -6.83 -2.71
N LYS A 2 -5.65 -5.73 -2.11
CA LYS A 2 -5.66 -4.41 -2.74
C LYS A 2 -4.24 -3.90 -2.92
N CYS A 3 -3.94 -3.37 -4.10
CA CYS A 3 -2.70 -2.68 -4.39
C CYS A 3 -3.02 -1.23 -4.76
N PHE A 4 -2.62 -0.30 -3.91
CA PHE A 4 -2.74 1.13 -4.12
C PHE A 4 -1.43 1.69 -4.67
N TYR A 5 -1.50 2.45 -5.75
CA TYR A 5 -0.32 3.01 -6.41
C TYR A 5 -0.60 4.37 -7.04
N ASN A 6 0.44 5.20 -7.11
CA ASN A 6 0.34 6.54 -7.67
C ASN A 6 0.00 6.51 -9.17
N ASN A 7 -0.70 7.53 -9.66
CA ASN A 7 -1.33 7.51 -10.99
C ASN A 7 -0.41 7.94 -12.15
N ASP A 8 0.90 7.79 -12.00
CA ASP A 8 1.90 8.10 -13.02
C ASP A 8 2.53 6.82 -13.60
N ALA A 9 3.62 6.98 -14.36
CA ALA A 9 4.30 5.87 -14.99
C ALA A 9 5.01 4.95 -13.99
N ASP A 10 5.56 5.51 -12.91
CA ASP A 10 6.31 4.74 -11.92
C ASP A 10 5.34 3.91 -11.07
N GLY A 11 4.28 4.52 -10.56
CA GLY A 11 3.26 3.82 -9.78
C GLY A 11 2.56 2.71 -10.56
N ARG A 12 2.24 2.93 -11.85
CA ARG A 12 1.70 1.86 -12.72
C ARG A 12 2.68 0.71 -12.92
N CYS A 13 3.97 1.02 -13.11
CA CYS A 13 5.02 0.00 -13.23
C CYS A 13 5.16 -0.80 -11.92
N ALA A 14 5.19 -0.12 -10.78
CA ALA A 14 5.26 -0.74 -9.47
C ALA A 14 4.05 -1.64 -9.20
N GLY A 15 2.83 -1.16 -9.49
CA GLY A 15 1.60 -1.95 -9.38
C GLY A 15 1.61 -3.21 -10.26
N PHE A 16 2.12 -3.11 -11.49
CA PHE A 16 2.33 -4.25 -12.38
C PHE A 16 3.29 -5.29 -11.77
N TRP A 17 4.40 -4.85 -11.15
CA TRP A 17 5.34 -5.77 -10.50
C TRP A 17 4.75 -6.44 -9.26
N VAL A 18 3.91 -5.75 -8.49
CA VAL A 18 3.13 -6.38 -7.41
C VAL A 18 2.22 -7.46 -7.98
N ALA A 19 1.53 -7.20 -9.09
CA ALA A 19 0.67 -8.19 -9.73
C ALA A 19 1.40 -9.47 -10.13
N LEU A 20 2.60 -9.33 -10.72
CA LEU A 20 3.40 -10.48 -11.15
C LEU A 20 4.10 -11.21 -10.00
N SER A 21 4.55 -10.48 -8.98
CA SER A 21 5.47 -11.02 -7.96
C SER A 21 4.77 -11.45 -6.68
N ALA A 22 3.69 -10.76 -6.33
CA ALA A 22 2.90 -11.02 -5.13
C ALA A 22 1.49 -11.56 -5.45
N GLY A 23 1.10 -11.57 -6.72
CA GLY A 23 -0.20 -12.05 -7.17
C GLY A 23 -0.46 -13.49 -6.77
N LEU A 24 -1.70 -13.73 -6.31
CA LEU A 24 -2.33 -15.03 -6.00
C LEU A 24 -2.10 -15.60 -4.59
N LYS A 25 -2.49 -14.85 -3.54
CA LYS A 25 -2.97 -15.46 -2.27
C LYS A 25 -4.48 -15.67 -2.27
N ASP A 26 -5.03 -16.05 -3.42
CA ASP A 26 -6.40 -16.55 -3.47
C ASP A 26 -6.39 -17.95 -4.06
N ILE A 27 -5.84 -18.86 -3.27
CA ILE A 27 -5.77 -20.30 -3.56
C ILE A 27 -7.17 -20.88 -3.81
N ASN A 28 -8.24 -20.17 -3.41
CA ASN A 28 -9.63 -20.58 -3.50
C ASN A 28 -10.51 -19.72 -4.44
N GLY A 29 -9.96 -18.72 -5.15
CA GLY A 29 -10.73 -17.89 -6.10
C GLY A 29 -11.84 -17.00 -5.49
N SER A 30 -11.79 -16.74 -4.17
CA SER A 30 -12.79 -16.00 -3.39
C SER A 30 -12.54 -14.50 -3.21
N PHE A 31 -11.30 -14.03 -3.39
CA PHE A 31 -10.88 -12.64 -3.24
C PHE A 31 -10.38 -12.07 -4.57
N LYS A 32 -11.22 -11.25 -5.19
CA LYS A 32 -10.84 -10.38 -6.30
C LYS A 32 -9.60 -9.56 -5.91
N THR A 33 -8.55 -9.63 -6.73
CA THR A 33 -7.40 -8.74 -6.60
C THR A 33 -7.74 -7.41 -7.27
N GLU A 34 -7.54 -6.31 -6.56
CA GLU A 34 -7.88 -4.96 -7.04
C GLU A 34 -6.63 -4.08 -7.07
N PHE A 35 -6.42 -3.43 -8.20
CA PHE A 35 -5.35 -2.47 -8.45
C PHE A 35 -5.99 -1.09 -8.55
N ILE A 36 -5.67 -0.22 -7.59
CA ILE A 36 -6.38 1.03 -7.36
C ILE A 36 -5.41 2.19 -7.57
N GLU A 37 -5.60 2.91 -8.67
CA GLU A 37 -4.91 4.18 -8.93
C GLU A 37 -5.34 5.21 -7.89
N THR A 38 -4.35 5.88 -7.29
CA THR A 38 -4.55 6.92 -6.28
C THR A 38 -3.84 8.20 -6.68
N ASN A 39 -4.41 9.32 -6.23
CA ASN A 39 -3.83 10.65 -6.38
C ASN A 39 -3.83 11.32 -5.00
N TYR A 40 -2.81 12.11 -4.73
CA TYR A 40 -2.79 12.98 -3.56
C TYR A 40 -4.00 13.94 -3.55
N GLY A 41 -4.57 14.17 -2.36
CA GLY A 41 -5.69 15.10 -2.16
C GLY A 41 -7.04 14.45 -1.86
N LYS A 42 -7.16 13.11 -1.95
CA LYS A 42 -8.32 12.36 -1.46
C LYS A 42 -7.96 11.55 -0.21
N PRO A 43 -8.90 11.33 0.72
CA PRO A 43 -8.70 10.41 1.84
C PRO A 43 -8.43 8.98 1.35
N PHE A 44 -7.59 8.24 2.07
CA PHE A 44 -7.37 6.82 1.77
C PHE A 44 -8.65 6.00 2.07
N PRO A 45 -9.09 5.10 1.17
CA PRO A 45 -10.40 4.42 1.28
C PRO A 45 -10.34 3.23 2.26
N LEU A 46 -10.13 3.54 3.54
CA LEU A 46 -10.05 2.55 4.63
C LEU A 46 -11.30 1.68 4.72
N ASP A 47 -12.48 2.26 4.49
CA ASP A 47 -13.78 1.56 4.61
C ASP A 47 -13.99 0.49 3.54
N GLU A 48 -13.17 0.47 2.49
CA GLU A 48 -13.24 -0.55 1.45
C GLU A 48 -12.33 -1.75 1.74
N ILE A 49 -11.48 -1.69 2.77
CA ILE A 49 -10.50 -2.73 3.09
C ILE A 49 -11.12 -3.73 4.05
N LYS A 50 -11.06 -5.02 3.71
CA LYS A 50 -11.62 -6.08 4.55
C LYS A 50 -10.68 -6.42 5.71
N PRO A 51 -11.19 -6.92 6.85
CA PRO A 51 -10.36 -7.47 7.91
C PRO A 51 -9.37 -8.51 7.37
N ASP A 52 -8.12 -8.44 7.82
CA ASP A 52 -7.01 -9.32 7.41
C ASP A 52 -6.70 -9.33 5.89
N GLU A 53 -7.21 -8.35 5.14
CA GLU A 53 -6.92 -8.25 3.71
C GLU A 53 -5.45 -7.89 3.48
N GLN A 54 -4.82 -8.57 2.51
CA GLN A 54 -3.49 -8.20 2.05
C GLN A 54 -3.52 -6.88 1.29
N VAL A 55 -2.75 -5.91 1.76
CA VAL A 55 -2.67 -4.56 1.20
C VAL A 55 -1.24 -4.24 0.77
N TYR A 56 -1.10 -3.77 -0.46
CA TYR A 56 0.13 -3.16 -0.98
C TYR A 56 -0.10 -1.67 -1.19
N ILE A 57 0.89 -0.87 -0.81
CA ILE A 57 0.97 0.56 -1.10
C ILE A 57 2.33 0.75 -1.78
N VAL A 58 2.34 1.12 -3.06
CA VAL A 58 3.57 1.20 -3.86
C VAL A 58 3.67 2.53 -4.61
N ASP A 59 4.87 3.12 -4.61
CA ASP A 59 5.13 4.45 -5.18
C ASP A 59 4.16 5.55 -4.67
N TYR A 60 3.63 5.33 -3.48
CA TYR A 60 2.59 6.17 -2.89
C TYR A 60 2.73 6.12 -1.39
N SER A 61 2.27 7.16 -0.72
CA SER A 61 2.23 7.22 0.74
C SER A 61 0.90 7.78 1.23
N ILE A 62 0.44 7.20 2.34
CA ILE A 62 -0.66 7.71 3.15
C ILE A 62 -0.10 8.41 4.39
N LYS A 63 -0.91 9.19 5.09
CA LYS A 63 -0.46 9.84 6.32
C LYS A 63 -0.24 8.80 7.43
N PRO A 64 0.70 9.01 8.38
CA PRO A 64 0.89 8.12 9.53
C PRO A 64 -0.40 7.76 10.28
N ALA A 65 -1.29 8.73 10.49
CA ALA A 65 -2.59 8.47 11.14
C ALA A 65 -3.50 7.53 10.33
N GLU A 66 -3.47 7.61 9.00
CA GLU A 66 -4.21 6.69 8.13
C GLU A 66 -3.59 5.29 8.15
N MET A 67 -2.25 5.20 8.20
CA MET A 67 -1.55 3.92 8.34
C MET A 67 -1.87 3.23 9.67
N LEU A 68 -1.95 3.97 10.79
CA LEU A 68 -2.38 3.39 12.07
C LEU A 68 -3.78 2.77 11.97
N ARG A 69 -4.73 3.50 11.38
CA ARG A 69 -6.09 2.99 11.16
C ARG A 69 -6.12 1.80 10.21
N LEU A 70 -5.30 1.81 9.16
CA LEU A 70 -5.15 0.66 8.27
C LEU A 70 -4.64 -0.57 9.03
N LEU A 71 -3.63 -0.38 9.89
CA LEU A 71 -3.07 -1.44 10.71
C LEU A 71 -4.04 -1.97 11.78
N GLU A 72 -5.10 -1.24 12.12
CA GLU A 72 -6.20 -1.75 12.95
C GLU A 72 -7.12 -2.71 12.17
N ILE A 73 -7.24 -2.54 10.84
CA ILE A 73 -8.06 -3.37 9.96
C ILE A 73 -7.31 -4.63 9.52
N THR A 74 -6.04 -4.49 9.14
CA THR A 74 -5.21 -5.60 8.67
C THR A 74 -3.74 -5.42 9.05
N LYS A 75 -3.06 -6.50 9.41
CA LYS A 75 -1.60 -6.51 9.64
C LYS A 75 -0.82 -6.91 8.39
N ASP A 76 -1.47 -7.38 7.32
CA ASP A 76 -0.82 -7.82 6.08
C ASP A 76 -0.60 -6.64 5.11
N VAL A 77 0.12 -5.62 5.58
CA VAL A 77 0.39 -4.39 4.82
C VAL A 77 1.85 -4.37 4.35
N THR A 78 2.08 -4.18 3.05
CA THR A 78 3.39 -3.87 2.46
C THR A 78 3.42 -2.44 1.96
N TRP A 79 4.43 -1.67 2.33
CA TRP A 79 4.69 -0.33 1.81
C TRP A 79 6.07 -0.25 1.14
N ILE A 80 6.09 0.04 -0.17
CA ILE A 80 7.31 0.22 -0.96
C ILE A 80 7.27 1.62 -1.56
N ASP A 81 8.22 2.47 -1.16
CA ASP A 81 8.19 3.87 -1.55
C ASP A 81 9.60 4.48 -1.55
N HIS A 82 9.81 5.48 -2.38
CA HIS A 82 11.09 6.19 -2.51
C HIS A 82 10.96 7.70 -2.28
N HIS A 83 9.75 8.19 -2.02
CA HIS A 83 9.50 9.60 -1.74
C HIS A 83 10.12 10.03 -0.40
N LYS A 84 11.26 10.73 -0.43
CA LYS A 84 11.96 11.25 0.76
C LYS A 84 11.03 11.92 1.78
N THR A 85 10.15 12.81 1.33
CA THR A 85 9.23 13.54 2.23
C THR A 85 8.21 12.64 2.92
N ALA A 86 7.87 11.47 2.35
CA ALA A 86 7.05 10.47 2.99
C ALA A 86 7.87 9.71 4.03
N ILE A 87 9.07 9.26 3.67
CA ILE A 87 9.98 8.53 4.56
C ILE A 87 10.26 9.35 5.84
N GLU A 88 10.58 10.64 5.70
CA GLU A 88 10.85 11.55 6.82
C GLU A 88 9.64 11.71 7.77
N LYS A 89 8.41 11.69 7.25
CA LYS A 89 7.19 11.76 8.07
C LYS A 89 6.96 10.50 8.92
N TYR A 90 7.62 9.40 8.60
CA TYR A 90 7.49 8.11 9.26
C TYR A 90 8.66 7.78 10.20
N VAL A 91 9.61 8.69 10.40
CA VAL A 91 10.80 8.48 11.27
C VAL A 91 10.43 7.98 12.67
N ASP A 92 9.40 8.56 13.28
CA ASP A 92 8.93 8.20 14.63
C ASP A 92 7.69 7.30 14.60
N PHE A 93 7.43 6.61 13.48
CA PHE A 93 6.26 5.74 13.38
C PHE A 93 6.42 4.54 14.34
N PRO A 94 5.43 4.24 15.20
CA PRO A 94 5.62 3.34 16.34
C PRO A 94 5.69 1.86 15.98
N GLN A 95 5.48 1.50 14.70
CA GLN A 95 5.38 0.11 14.24
C GLN A 95 6.23 -0.07 12.98
N GLU A 96 6.91 -1.20 12.86
CA GLU A 96 7.54 -1.55 11.59
C GLU A 96 6.48 -1.94 10.54
N ILE A 97 6.67 -1.47 9.32
CA ILE A 97 5.81 -1.79 8.17
C ILE A 97 6.65 -2.59 7.18
N ARG A 98 6.13 -3.73 6.73
CA ARG A 98 6.81 -4.57 5.73
C ARG A 98 7.03 -3.79 4.44
N GLY A 99 8.14 -4.05 3.76
CA GLY A 99 8.50 -3.44 2.48
C GLY A 99 9.81 -2.67 2.56
N VAL A 100 10.12 -1.87 1.54
CA VAL A 100 11.40 -1.14 1.44
C VAL A 100 11.10 0.34 1.25
N ARG A 101 11.79 1.19 2.01
CA ARG A 101 11.73 2.64 1.88
C ARG A 101 13.14 3.19 1.74
N TYR A 102 13.46 3.73 0.57
CA TYR A 102 14.82 4.21 0.26
C TYR A 102 14.73 5.33 -0.77
N ASP A 103 15.34 6.48 -0.50
CA ASP A 103 15.36 7.60 -1.44
C ASP A 103 16.35 7.35 -2.59
N GLY A 104 15.93 7.72 -3.80
CA GLY A 104 16.72 7.58 -5.04
C GLY A 104 17.53 8.81 -5.39
#